data_AF-A0A6P8HS91-F1
#
_entry.id   AF-A0A6P8HS91-F1
#
_cell.length_a   1.000
_cell.length_b   1.000
_cell.length_c   1.000
_cell.angle_alpha   90.00
_cell.angle_beta   90.00
_cell.angle_gamma   90.00
#
_symmetry.space_group_name_H-M   'P 1'
#
loop_
_entity.id
_entity.type
_entity.pdbx_description
1 polymer ?
#
loop_
_entity_poly.entity_id
_entity_poly.type
_entity_poly.pdbx_seq_one_letter_code
_entity_poly.pdbx_strand_id
1 'polypeptide(L)'
;MPHNCCVPQCFSNSKKNTDLMFHRFPKKKQLKKQWISKIGRDEGPSFVVNDNTRACSKHFTKDDYTPRSCRKTKSSTEGRSSEVPSKKRRKCCSKCEEKQNTIHSLQSYVDNKNTVINDLRETIADLMDKLESEKSDLQSQLSQKSHHTCFSAECFESDDKAIRHHTGVYNWQVFRHLFEFLKERTTHLNYWRSARDAEKHFAYDVKHKKRQGRPRYLKVIDELFLTLVHSRHDFTLRHLSFLFKISTATASRVFLTWINFLYLEFGAIPIWQSRILNDEAMPVAFKEKYFNTRCILDCTEIKINKPSSLRAQSQCFSSYKKTNAAKGLLGIAPSGAPVFISKLYDGSISDRDNKKQNKKVEF
;
A
#
# COMPACT_ATOMS: atom_id res chain seq x y z
N MET A 1 6.13 76.47 1.82
CA MET A 1 7.38 75.68 1.75
C MET A 1 7.07 74.21 2.04
N PRO A 2 7.70 73.24 1.34
CA PRO A 2 7.53 71.81 1.65
C PRO A 2 8.02 71.49 3.06
N HIS A 3 7.30 70.62 3.77
CA HIS A 3 7.72 70.11 5.08
C HIS A 3 8.42 68.76 4.90
N ASN A 4 9.64 68.64 5.42
CA ASN A 4 10.39 67.39 5.48
C ASN A 4 10.24 66.75 6.86
N CYS A 5 10.21 65.43 6.92
CA CYS A 5 10.22 64.69 8.18
C CYS A 5 11.56 64.86 8.90
N CYS A 6 11.54 65.10 10.21
CA CYS A 6 12.75 65.25 11.04
C CYS A 6 13.33 63.93 11.58
N VAL A 7 12.64 62.80 11.37
CA VAL A 7 13.08 61.48 11.86
C VAL A 7 14.28 60.99 11.03
N PRO A 8 15.39 60.54 11.65
CA PRO A 8 16.53 59.98 10.93
C PRO A 8 16.09 58.93 9.91
N GLN A 9 16.73 58.93 8.73
CA GLN A 9 16.46 58.00 7.63
C GLN A 9 15.03 58.05 7.05
N CYS A 10 14.21 59.06 7.39
CA CYS A 10 12.92 59.27 6.77
C CYS A 10 12.98 60.37 5.70
N PHE A 11 12.85 59.99 4.43
CA PHE A 11 12.87 60.92 3.28
C PHE A 11 11.47 61.44 2.89
N SER A 12 10.49 61.33 3.79
CA SER A 12 9.12 61.76 3.52
C SER A 12 9.00 63.28 3.46
N ASN A 13 8.37 63.79 2.39
CA ASN A 13 8.17 65.21 2.13
C ASN A 13 6.69 65.48 1.79
N SER A 14 6.12 66.55 2.33
CA SER A 14 4.72 66.93 2.14
C SER A 14 4.31 67.20 0.69
N LYS A 15 5.26 67.49 -0.21
CA LYS A 15 4.99 67.62 -1.65
C LYS A 15 4.94 66.29 -2.39
N LYS A 16 5.74 65.29 -1.98
CA LYS A 16 5.81 63.98 -2.65
C LYS A 16 4.81 62.98 -2.06
N ASN A 17 4.51 63.11 -0.77
CA ASN A 17 3.71 62.15 -0.02
C ASN A 17 2.46 62.86 0.51
N THR A 18 1.44 63.04 -0.34
CA THR A 18 0.18 63.73 -0.02
C THR A 18 -0.68 63.00 1.00
N ASP A 19 -0.51 61.68 1.10
CA ASP A 19 -1.31 60.82 1.98
C ASP A 19 -0.79 60.78 3.42
N LEU A 20 0.35 61.42 3.69
CA LEU A 20 0.96 61.49 5.00
C LEU A 20 0.64 62.81 5.71
N MET A 21 0.28 62.71 6.98
CA MET A 21 0.10 63.89 7.83
C MET A 21 1.42 64.27 8.49
N PHE A 22 1.74 65.56 8.50
CA PHE A 22 2.95 66.10 9.13
C PHE A 22 2.60 66.79 10.45
N HIS A 23 2.97 66.16 11.57
CA HIS A 23 2.64 66.60 12.92
C HIS A 23 3.71 67.55 13.47
N ARG A 24 3.28 68.59 14.19
CA ARG A 24 4.18 69.51 14.91
C ARG A 24 4.57 68.90 16.26
N PHE A 25 5.73 69.29 16.79
CA PHE A 25 6.09 68.93 18.16
C PHE A 25 5.09 69.51 19.17
N PRO A 26 4.75 68.75 20.24
CA PRO A 26 3.86 69.22 21.29
C PRO A 26 4.42 70.44 22.03
N LYS A 27 3.54 71.37 22.45
CA LYS A 27 3.92 72.52 23.30
C LYS A 27 4.24 72.12 24.74
N LYS A 28 3.71 70.99 25.23
CA LYS A 28 3.97 70.50 26.59
C LYS A 28 5.41 69.97 26.69
N LYS A 29 6.22 70.56 27.58
CA LYS A 29 7.65 70.24 27.74
C LYS A 29 7.92 68.74 27.94
N GLN A 30 7.12 68.04 28.74
CA GLN A 30 7.29 66.60 28.99
C GLN A 30 7.05 65.73 27.74
N LEU A 31 5.97 65.98 26.99
CA LEU A 31 5.66 65.22 25.76
C LEU A 31 6.68 65.52 24.66
N LYS A 32 7.18 66.76 24.60
CA LYS A 32 8.25 67.16 23.67
C LYS A 32 9.54 66.34 23.92
N LYS A 33 9.96 66.19 25.19
CA LYS A 33 11.12 65.36 25.55
C LYS A 33 10.94 63.88 25.17
N GLN A 34 9.74 63.33 25.36
CA GLN A 34 9.42 61.95 24.95
C GLN A 34 9.52 61.77 23.43
N TRP A 35 9.05 62.75 22.65
CA TRP A 35 9.18 62.70 21.19
C TRP A 35 10.64 62.76 20.74
N ILE A 36 11.45 63.63 21.34
CA ILE A 36 12.87 63.77 21.01
C ILE A 36 13.62 62.46 21.31
N SER A 37 13.39 61.88 22.49
CA SER A 37 13.96 60.59 22.88
C SER A 37 13.55 59.45 21.93
N LYS A 38 12.26 59.37 21.54
CA LYS A 38 11.78 58.33 20.60
C LYS A 38 12.27 58.49 19.16
N ILE A 39 12.59 59.72 18.74
CA ILE A 39 13.16 60.00 17.42
C ILE A 39 14.66 59.65 17.36
N GLY A 40 15.31 59.46 18.51
CA GLY A 40 16.74 59.11 18.59
C GLY A 40 17.66 60.28 18.21
N ARG A 41 17.28 61.51 18.57
CA ARG A 41 18.12 62.71 18.44
C ARG A 41 18.19 63.45 19.77
N ASP A 42 19.31 64.12 20.05
CA ASP A 42 19.43 65.05 21.18
C ASP A 42 19.30 66.50 20.70
N GLU A 43 18.71 67.37 21.52
CA GLU A 43 18.70 68.82 21.24
C GLU A 43 20.12 69.37 21.43
N GLY A 44 20.75 69.77 20.33
CA GLY A 44 22.12 70.27 20.29
C GLY A 44 22.33 71.25 19.14
N PRO A 45 23.57 71.70 18.88
CA PRO A 45 23.86 72.70 17.83
C PRO A 45 23.40 72.28 16.43
N SER A 46 23.38 70.97 16.17
CA SER A 46 23.00 70.36 14.89
C SER A 46 21.50 70.08 14.74
N PHE A 47 20.72 70.12 15.82
CA PHE A 47 19.29 69.84 15.79
C PHE A 47 18.54 70.61 16.87
N VAL A 48 17.87 71.70 16.45
CA VAL A 48 17.01 72.51 17.31
C VAL A 48 15.56 72.35 16.87
N VAL A 49 14.71 71.86 17.78
CA VAL A 49 13.27 71.71 17.53
C VAL A 49 12.60 73.09 17.51
N ASN A 50 12.46 73.65 16.31
CA ASN A 50 11.74 74.89 16.04
C ASN A 50 10.30 74.64 15.56
N ASP A 51 9.52 75.71 15.39
CA ASP A 51 8.12 75.64 14.95
C ASP A 51 7.90 75.06 13.56
N ASN A 52 8.97 74.83 12.77
CA ASN A 52 8.92 74.23 11.43
C ASN A 52 9.34 72.76 11.40
N THR A 53 9.87 72.22 12.50
CA THR A 53 10.18 70.78 12.61
C THR A 53 8.89 69.94 12.65
N ARG A 54 8.85 68.86 11.85
CA ARG A 54 7.68 67.99 11.69
C ARG A 54 8.08 66.52 11.69
N ALA A 55 7.22 65.65 12.22
CA ALA A 55 7.31 64.20 12.04
C ALA A 55 6.11 63.72 11.21
N CYS A 56 6.32 62.80 10.26
CA CYS A 56 5.24 62.28 9.42
C CYS A 56 4.47 61.14 10.12
N SER A 57 3.21 60.93 9.72
CA SER A 57 2.29 59.95 10.29
C SER A 57 2.75 58.49 10.22
N LYS A 58 3.77 58.15 9.41
CA LYS A 58 4.37 56.79 9.37
C LYS A 58 4.99 56.35 10.70
N HIS A 59 5.39 57.30 11.54
CA HIS A 59 6.03 57.01 12.83
C HIS A 59 5.04 57.00 14.00
N PHE A 60 3.75 57.01 13.69
CA PHE A 60 2.67 56.99 14.67
C PHE A 60 1.74 55.81 14.33
N THR A 61 1.20 55.17 15.35
CA THR A 61 0.11 54.21 15.15
C THR A 61 -1.19 54.96 14.83
N LYS A 62 -2.17 54.31 14.21
CA LYS A 62 -3.45 54.95 13.84
C LYS A 62 -4.22 55.49 15.06
N ASP A 63 -3.91 54.98 16.26
CA ASP A 63 -4.52 55.42 17.52
C ASP A 63 -3.80 56.64 18.14
N ASP A 64 -2.58 56.94 17.71
CA ASP A 64 -1.76 58.05 18.26
C ASP A 64 -2.14 59.43 17.70
N TYR A 65 -2.91 59.48 16.60
CA TYR A 65 -3.32 60.73 15.98
C TYR A 65 -4.72 60.64 15.36
N THR A 66 -5.50 61.70 15.53
CA THR A 66 -6.79 61.81 14.86
C THR A 66 -6.61 62.42 13.46
N PRO A 67 -7.19 61.81 12.40
CA PRO A 67 -7.30 62.46 11.11
C PRO A 67 -8.04 63.79 11.29
N ARG A 68 -7.63 64.85 10.56
CA ARG A 68 -8.30 66.15 10.61
C ARG A 68 -9.75 66.04 10.11
N SER A 69 -10.66 65.69 11.01
CA SER A 69 -12.05 66.14 10.98
C SER A 69 -12.20 67.26 12.03
N CYS A 70 -13.14 68.17 11.79
CA CYS A 70 -13.31 69.46 12.48
C CYS A 70 -12.97 69.48 13.97
N ARG A 71 -12.16 70.47 14.37
CA ARG A 71 -11.89 70.83 15.77
C ARG A 71 -13.21 70.89 16.56
N LYS A 72 -13.32 70.06 17.61
CA LYS A 72 -14.08 70.39 18.81
C LYS A 72 -13.15 70.24 20.00
N THR A 73 -13.02 71.32 20.76
CA THR A 73 -12.30 71.40 22.02
C THR A 73 -12.94 70.49 23.07
N LYS A 74 -12.09 69.89 23.90
CA LYS A 74 -12.40 68.92 24.96
C LYS A 74 -13.27 69.52 26.07
N SER A 75 -14.13 68.69 26.66
CA SER A 75 -14.43 68.76 28.09
C SER A 75 -14.33 67.34 28.68
N SER A 76 -13.47 67.23 29.68
CA SER A 76 -13.38 66.14 30.65
C SER A 76 -14.51 66.26 31.66
N THR A 77 -15.21 65.16 31.96
CA THR A 77 -15.61 64.76 33.33
C THR A 77 -16.27 63.38 33.32
N GLU A 78 -16.02 62.65 34.40
CA GLU A 78 -16.49 61.31 34.75
C GLU A 78 -18.01 61.25 35.01
N GLY A 79 -18.55 60.03 35.05
CA GLY A 79 -19.62 59.68 35.99
C GLY A 79 -21.06 59.62 35.48
N ARG A 80 -21.48 58.41 35.09
CA ARG A 80 -22.76 57.70 35.38
C ARG A 80 -24.13 58.43 35.37
N SER A 81 -25.09 57.72 34.74
CA SER A 81 -26.55 57.61 34.98
C SER A 81 -27.53 58.34 34.03
N SER A 82 -28.38 57.46 33.44
CA SER A 82 -29.82 57.55 33.17
C SER A 82 -30.44 58.63 32.26
N GLU A 83 -31.09 58.09 31.21
CA GLU A 83 -32.39 58.47 30.61
C GLU A 83 -32.60 59.81 29.84
N VAL A 84 -32.63 59.67 28.49
CA VAL A 84 -33.55 60.23 27.43
C VAL A 84 -33.59 61.79 27.25
N PRO A 85 -33.96 62.44 26.09
CA PRO A 85 -34.24 62.06 24.68
C PRO A 85 -33.49 62.87 23.55
N SER A 86 -33.48 62.28 22.34
CA SER A 86 -33.75 62.85 20.99
C SER A 86 -33.50 64.35 20.66
N LYS A 87 -32.60 64.62 19.68
CA LYS A 87 -32.84 65.27 18.35
C LYS A 87 -31.59 65.97 17.78
N LYS A 88 -31.20 65.59 16.55
CA LYS A 88 -31.12 66.46 15.35
C LYS A 88 -30.58 65.67 14.15
N ARG A 89 -31.52 65.17 13.35
CA ARG A 89 -31.28 64.47 12.08
C ARG A 89 -30.83 65.52 11.04
N ARG A 90 -29.57 65.44 10.60
CA ARG A 90 -29.07 66.22 9.45
C ARG A 90 -29.78 65.70 8.19
N LYS A 91 -30.32 66.61 7.38
CA LYS A 91 -30.97 66.27 6.10
C LYS A 91 -29.93 65.61 5.18
N CYS A 92 -30.11 64.33 4.90
CA CYS A 92 -29.26 63.55 4.00
C CYS A 92 -29.59 63.93 2.55
N CYS A 93 -28.59 64.04 1.68
CA CYS A 93 -28.82 64.20 0.24
C CYS A 93 -29.43 62.89 -0.30
N SER A 94 -30.43 62.96 -1.19
CA SER A 94 -31.13 61.77 -1.74
C SER A 94 -30.17 60.74 -2.34
N LYS A 95 -29.10 61.19 -3.01
CA LYS A 95 -28.01 60.34 -3.54
C LYS A 95 -27.20 59.60 -2.47
N CYS A 96 -27.15 60.11 -1.24
CA CYS A 96 -26.45 59.46 -0.13
C CYS A 96 -27.33 58.42 0.56
N GLU A 97 -28.64 58.68 0.65
CA GLU A 97 -29.64 57.78 1.23
C GLU A 97 -29.86 56.55 0.34
N GLU A 98 -29.91 56.72 -0.99
CA GLU A 98 -29.92 55.61 -1.97
C GLU A 98 -28.67 54.75 -1.84
N LYS A 99 -27.48 55.35 -1.76
CA LYS A 99 -26.22 54.60 -1.58
C LYS A 99 -26.19 53.87 -0.25
N GLN A 100 -26.68 54.46 0.84
CA GLN A 100 -26.78 53.80 2.14
C GLN A 100 -27.77 52.64 2.15
N ASN A 101 -28.91 52.77 1.47
CA ASN A 101 -29.86 51.67 1.29
C ASN A 101 -29.28 50.55 0.43
N THR A 102 -28.50 50.89 -0.61
CA THR A 102 -27.81 49.91 -1.46
C THR A 102 -26.73 49.15 -0.67
N ILE A 103 -25.95 49.86 0.14
CA ILE A 103 -24.92 49.27 1.02
C ILE A 103 -25.58 48.33 2.04
N HIS A 104 -26.69 48.74 2.67
CA HIS A 104 -27.41 47.91 3.63
C HIS A 104 -28.01 46.66 2.98
N SER A 105 -28.55 46.78 1.75
CA SER A 105 -29.05 45.64 0.98
C SER A 105 -27.92 44.66 0.61
N LEU A 106 -26.77 45.17 0.19
CA LEU A 106 -25.60 44.34 -0.11
C LEU A 106 -25.02 43.68 1.15
N GLN A 107 -25.01 44.36 2.30
CA GLN A 107 -24.59 43.78 3.57
C GLN A 107 -25.52 42.64 3.99
N SER A 108 -26.84 42.83 3.93
CA SER A 108 -27.80 41.75 4.17
C SER A 108 -27.62 40.55 3.23
N TYR A 109 -27.29 40.80 1.96
CA TYR A 109 -26.99 39.73 1.00
C TYR A 109 -25.71 38.96 1.37
N VAL A 110 -24.65 39.68 1.76
CA VAL A 110 -23.39 39.08 2.21
C VAL A 110 -23.59 38.28 3.49
N ASP A 111 -24.36 38.79 4.45
CA ASP A 111 -24.65 38.10 5.70
C ASP A 111 -25.41 36.80 5.45
N ASN A 112 -26.43 36.81 4.57
CA ASN A 112 -27.15 35.60 4.15
C ASN A 112 -26.26 34.62 3.38
N LYS A 113 -25.26 35.07 2.64
CA LYS A 113 -24.30 34.17 1.98
C LYS A 113 -23.33 33.56 2.99
N ASN A 114 -22.91 34.33 3.99
CA ASN A 114 -22.02 33.87 5.05
C ASN A 114 -22.69 32.83 5.96
N THR A 115 -23.99 32.97 6.25
CA THR A 115 -24.74 31.93 6.97
C THR A 115 -24.78 30.63 6.19
N VAL A 116 -25.15 30.68 4.91
CA VAL A 116 -25.15 29.49 4.03
C VAL A 116 -23.76 28.86 3.92
N ILE A 117 -22.69 29.66 3.86
CA ILE A 117 -21.31 29.14 3.84
C ILE A 117 -20.97 28.42 5.15
N ASN A 118 -21.41 28.94 6.29
CA ASN A 118 -21.16 28.30 7.58
C ASN A 118 -21.94 27.00 7.72
N ASP A 119 -23.21 26.97 7.32
CA ASP A 119 -24.04 25.76 7.32
C ASP A 119 -23.43 24.68 6.38
N LEU A 120 -22.91 25.09 5.22
CA LEU A 120 -22.20 24.20 4.30
C LEU A 120 -20.88 23.67 4.89
N ARG A 121 -20.15 24.48 5.67
CA ARG A 121 -18.93 24.03 6.34
C ARG A 121 -19.22 23.01 7.43
N GLU A 122 -20.29 23.22 8.19
CA GLU A 122 -20.72 22.30 9.26
C GLU A 122 -21.17 20.96 8.67
N THR A 123 -21.96 20.99 7.60
CA THR A 123 -22.35 19.76 6.89
C THR A 123 -21.17 19.02 6.26
N ILE A 124 -20.16 19.72 5.74
CA ILE A 124 -18.93 19.08 5.25
C ILE A 124 -18.17 18.40 6.39
N ALA A 125 -18.04 19.04 7.55
CA ALA A 125 -17.38 18.45 8.71
C ALA A 125 -18.10 17.17 9.17
N ASP A 126 -19.42 17.21 9.30
CA ASP A 126 -20.24 16.05 9.66
C ASP A 126 -20.09 14.88 8.66
N LEU A 127 -20.01 15.18 7.36
CA LEU A 127 -19.82 14.16 6.33
C LEU A 127 -18.40 13.57 6.37
N MET A 128 -17.39 14.38 6.69
CA MET A 128 -16.01 13.90 6.86
C MET A 128 -15.89 12.95 8.05
N ASP A 129 -16.49 13.30 9.20
CA ASP A 129 -16.50 12.44 10.39
C ASP A 129 -17.23 11.12 10.14
N LYS A 130 -18.37 11.16 9.44
CA LYS A 130 -19.11 9.95 9.02
C LYS A 130 -18.27 9.06 8.10
N LEU A 131 -17.60 9.66 7.11
CA LEU A 131 -16.74 8.91 6.18
C LEU A 131 -15.54 8.29 6.90
N GLU A 132 -14.96 8.98 7.87
CA GLU A 132 -13.83 8.49 8.66
C GLU A 132 -14.25 7.37 9.61
N SER A 133 -15.43 7.48 10.22
CA SER A 133 -16.06 6.40 10.98
C SER A 133 -16.34 5.17 10.11
N GLU A 134 -16.98 5.32 8.95
CA GLU A 134 -17.25 4.21 8.03
C GLU A 134 -15.97 3.54 7.54
N LYS A 135 -14.92 4.33 7.27
CA LYS A 135 -13.61 3.80 6.88
C LYS A 135 -12.98 2.98 8.01
N SER A 136 -13.04 3.46 9.24
CA SER A 136 -12.56 2.74 10.43
C SER A 136 -13.35 1.42 10.64
N ASP A 137 -14.68 1.47 10.49
CA ASP A 137 -15.54 0.31 10.60
C ASP A 137 -15.26 -0.73 9.49
N LEU A 138 -15.10 -0.29 8.25
CA LEU A 138 -14.72 -1.19 7.15
C LEU A 138 -13.33 -1.80 7.35
N GLN A 139 -12.37 -1.03 7.86
CA GLN A 139 -11.03 -1.53 8.20
C GLN A 139 -11.08 -2.57 9.33
N SER A 140 -11.90 -2.34 10.35
CA SER A 140 -12.09 -3.29 11.45
C SER A 140 -12.85 -4.55 11.00
N GLN A 141 -13.83 -4.43 10.10
CA GLN A 141 -14.50 -5.58 9.49
C GLN A 141 -13.56 -6.40 8.60
N LEU A 142 -12.66 -5.74 7.86
CA LEU A 142 -11.61 -6.40 7.07
C LEU A 142 -10.62 -7.15 7.97
N SER A 143 -10.18 -6.54 9.08
CA SER A 143 -9.29 -7.19 10.03
C SER A 143 -9.99 -8.37 10.71
N GLN A 144 -11.25 -8.24 11.14
CA GLN A 144 -12.05 -9.33 11.71
C GLN A 144 -12.31 -10.48 10.71
N LYS A 145 -12.58 -10.19 9.43
CA LYS A 145 -12.65 -11.22 8.38
C LYS A 145 -11.29 -11.87 8.11
N SER A 146 -10.19 -11.16 8.33
CA SER A 146 -8.82 -11.67 8.15
C SER A 146 -8.31 -12.52 9.31
N HIS A 147 -8.88 -12.40 10.52
CA HIS A 147 -8.48 -13.17 11.72
C HIS A 147 -8.74 -14.67 11.62
N HIS A 148 -9.50 -15.06 10.61
CA HIS A 148 -9.35 -16.36 10.00
C HIS A 148 -8.06 -16.39 9.15
N THR A 149 -6.87 -16.30 9.76
CA THR A 149 -5.59 -16.40 9.04
C THR A 149 -5.58 -17.65 8.17
N CYS A 150 -5.66 -17.49 6.86
CA CYS A 150 -5.49 -18.59 5.93
C CYS A 150 -4.06 -19.10 6.12
N PHE A 151 -3.87 -20.41 6.24
CA PHE A 151 -2.55 -21.00 6.18
C PHE A 151 -1.97 -20.71 4.79
N SER A 152 -1.17 -19.65 4.69
CA SER A 152 -0.69 -19.04 3.44
C SER A 152 0.84 -19.04 3.40
N ALA A 153 1.39 -19.08 2.19
CA ALA A 153 2.84 -19.13 2.00
C ALA A 153 3.54 -17.91 2.62
N GLU A 154 2.97 -16.71 2.40
CA GLU A 154 3.54 -15.43 2.84
C GLU A 154 3.63 -15.31 4.37
N CYS A 155 2.85 -16.10 5.12
CA CYS A 155 2.98 -16.15 6.58
C CYS A 155 4.34 -16.72 7.05
N PHE A 156 5.10 -17.36 6.17
CA PHE A 156 6.38 -18.00 6.47
C PHE A 156 7.57 -17.29 5.80
N GLU A 157 7.38 -16.08 5.26
CA GLU A 157 8.43 -15.32 4.58
C GLU A 157 9.68 -15.10 5.44
N SER A 158 9.48 -14.85 6.73
CA SER A 158 10.57 -14.59 7.67
C SER A 158 11.09 -15.85 8.40
N ASP A 159 10.55 -17.04 8.10
CA ASP A 159 10.90 -18.28 8.79
C ASP A 159 11.26 -19.41 7.81
N ASP A 160 12.55 -19.48 7.50
CA ASP A 160 13.13 -20.51 6.64
C ASP A 160 12.96 -21.94 7.18
N LYS A 161 12.87 -22.12 8.50
CA LYS A 161 12.67 -23.45 9.08
C LYS A 161 11.22 -23.88 8.88
N ALA A 162 10.26 -22.97 9.06
CA ALA A 162 8.85 -23.27 8.87
C ALA A 162 8.52 -23.57 7.39
N ILE A 163 9.01 -22.75 6.45
CA ILE A 163 8.78 -23.02 5.03
C ILE A 163 9.41 -24.37 4.61
N ARG A 164 10.59 -24.70 5.13
CA ARG A 164 11.24 -26.00 4.88
C ARG A 164 10.51 -27.16 5.50
N HIS A 165 10.01 -27.00 6.72
CA HIS A 165 9.21 -28.01 7.38
C HIS A 165 7.98 -28.34 6.54
N HIS A 166 7.22 -27.31 6.14
CA HIS A 166 5.94 -27.45 5.47
C HIS A 166 6.04 -27.86 4.00
N THR A 167 6.98 -27.30 3.23
CA THR A 167 7.06 -27.53 1.78
C THR A 167 8.16 -28.51 1.36
N GLY A 168 9.16 -28.73 2.22
CA GLY A 168 10.39 -29.44 1.88
C GLY A 168 11.42 -28.58 1.11
N VAL A 169 11.06 -27.37 0.69
CA VAL A 169 11.97 -26.43 -0.01
C VAL A 169 12.92 -25.81 1.01
N TYR A 170 14.19 -25.60 0.62
CA TYR A 170 15.26 -25.27 1.58
C TYR A 170 15.01 -24.01 2.42
N ASN A 171 14.49 -22.94 1.81
CA ASN A 171 14.22 -21.65 2.45
C ASN A 171 13.18 -20.84 1.64
N TRP A 172 12.76 -19.67 2.17
CA TRP A 172 11.74 -18.84 1.53
C TRP A 172 12.19 -18.35 0.15
N GLN A 173 13.45 -17.97 0.02
CA GLN A 173 14.01 -17.46 -1.22
C GLN A 173 13.96 -18.49 -2.35
N VAL A 174 14.28 -19.76 -2.09
CA VAL A 174 14.18 -20.85 -3.07
C VAL A 174 12.71 -21.12 -3.42
N PHE A 175 11.80 -21.09 -2.43
CA PHE A 175 10.37 -21.22 -2.69
C PHE A 175 9.86 -20.08 -3.61
N ARG A 176 10.29 -18.84 -3.37
CA ARG A 176 9.95 -17.69 -4.20
C ARG A 176 10.50 -17.81 -5.62
N HIS A 177 11.75 -18.23 -5.80
CA HIS A 177 12.31 -18.45 -7.13
C HIS A 177 11.56 -19.56 -7.89
N LEU A 178 11.21 -20.65 -7.20
CA LEU A 178 10.39 -21.71 -7.76
C LEU A 178 9.02 -21.18 -8.20
N PHE A 179 8.39 -20.37 -7.36
CA PHE A 179 7.11 -19.75 -7.68
C PHE A 179 7.21 -18.82 -8.89
N GLU A 180 8.19 -17.92 -8.94
CA GLU A 180 8.34 -17.00 -10.08
C GLU A 180 8.66 -17.74 -11.39
N PHE A 181 9.44 -18.83 -11.34
CA PHE A 181 9.66 -19.71 -12.49
C PHE A 181 8.36 -20.30 -13.06
N LEU A 182 7.42 -20.66 -12.19
CA LEU A 182 6.15 -21.29 -12.58
C LEU A 182 5.05 -20.28 -12.91
N LYS A 183 5.05 -19.11 -12.25
CA LYS A 183 3.93 -18.15 -12.20
C LYS A 183 3.44 -17.71 -13.57
N GLU A 184 4.32 -17.39 -14.50
CA GLU A 184 3.93 -16.91 -15.84
C GLU A 184 3.07 -17.95 -16.59
N ARG A 185 3.32 -19.24 -16.34
CA ARG A 185 2.65 -20.37 -16.99
C ARG A 185 1.34 -20.78 -16.29
N THR A 186 1.02 -20.17 -15.14
CA THR A 186 -0.24 -20.40 -14.40
C THR A 186 -1.42 -19.54 -14.85
N THR A 187 -1.19 -18.63 -15.79
CA THR A 187 -2.20 -17.67 -16.30
C THR A 187 -3.35 -18.37 -17.02
N HIS A 188 -3.05 -19.43 -17.76
CA HIS A 188 -4.01 -20.22 -18.56
C HIS A 188 -4.28 -21.62 -17.99
N LEU A 189 -4.03 -21.81 -16.68
CA LEU A 189 -4.17 -23.11 -16.04
C LEU A 189 -5.65 -23.56 -16.03
N ASN A 190 -5.96 -24.62 -16.76
CA ASN A 190 -7.28 -25.23 -16.76
C ASN A 190 -7.43 -26.18 -15.57
N TYR A 191 -8.30 -25.83 -14.62
CA TYR A 191 -8.45 -26.62 -13.40
C TYR A 191 -9.09 -27.97 -13.69
N TRP A 192 -8.62 -28.99 -12.97
CA TRP A 192 -9.11 -30.34 -13.07
C TRP A 192 -10.64 -30.39 -12.95
N ARG A 193 -11.28 -31.07 -13.92
CA ARG A 193 -12.75 -31.21 -14.07
C ARG A 193 -13.54 -29.93 -14.41
N SER A 194 -12.90 -28.78 -14.64
CA SER A 194 -13.61 -27.55 -15.04
C SER A 194 -14.40 -27.71 -16.35
N ALA A 195 -13.90 -28.51 -17.30
CA ALA A 195 -14.55 -28.78 -18.58
C ALA A 195 -15.72 -29.78 -18.51
N ARG A 196 -15.65 -30.79 -17.64
CA ARG A 196 -16.73 -31.80 -17.51
C ARG A 196 -18.00 -31.25 -16.86
N ASP A 197 -17.85 -30.27 -15.97
CA ASP A 197 -19.00 -29.56 -15.41
C ASP A 197 -19.61 -28.60 -16.46
N ALA A 198 -18.81 -28.04 -17.37
CA ALA A 198 -19.35 -27.31 -18.51
C ALA A 198 -20.24 -28.23 -19.36
N GLU A 199 -19.79 -29.47 -19.65
CA GLU A 199 -20.50 -30.46 -20.49
C GLU A 199 -21.93 -30.75 -20.07
N LYS A 200 -22.20 -30.78 -18.76
CA LYS A 200 -23.54 -31.01 -18.21
C LYS A 200 -24.47 -29.79 -18.23
N HIS A 201 -23.91 -28.59 -18.41
CA HIS A 201 -24.66 -27.32 -18.42
C HIS A 201 -24.83 -26.73 -19.84
N PHE A 202 -24.44 -27.45 -20.92
CA PHE A 202 -24.60 -26.96 -22.30
C PHE A 202 -26.01 -27.11 -22.89
N ALA A 203 -26.95 -27.76 -22.20
CA ALA A 203 -28.25 -28.05 -22.81
C ALA A 203 -29.22 -26.85 -22.90
N TYR A 204 -28.97 -25.71 -22.22
CA TYR A 204 -30.04 -24.70 -22.05
C TYR A 204 -29.67 -23.22 -22.25
N ASP A 205 -28.42 -22.84 -22.46
CA ASP A 205 -28.08 -21.40 -22.45
C ASP A 205 -27.23 -20.98 -23.65
N VAL A 206 -27.91 -20.93 -24.80
CA VAL A 206 -27.44 -20.33 -26.06
C VAL A 206 -27.80 -18.85 -26.05
N LYS A 207 -27.07 -18.02 -25.28
CA LYS A 207 -27.06 -16.56 -25.46
C LYS A 207 -25.87 -15.92 -24.74
N HIS A 208 -24.81 -15.69 -25.50
CA HIS A 208 -23.87 -14.56 -25.37
C HIS A 208 -23.57 -14.02 -23.96
N LYS A 209 -22.96 -14.83 -23.10
CA LYS A 209 -22.09 -14.32 -22.04
C LYS A 209 -20.73 -14.98 -22.20
N LYS A 210 -19.65 -14.17 -22.31
CA LYS A 210 -18.28 -14.67 -22.11
C LYS A 210 -18.28 -15.29 -20.71
N ARG A 211 -18.36 -16.63 -20.63
CA ARG A 211 -18.44 -17.35 -19.36
C ARG A 211 -17.09 -17.24 -18.68
N GLN A 212 -16.95 -16.24 -17.82
CA GLN A 212 -15.81 -16.13 -16.92
C GLN A 212 -16.02 -17.18 -15.83
N GLY A 213 -15.15 -18.19 -15.78
CA GLY A 213 -15.21 -19.22 -14.73
C GLY A 213 -15.16 -18.60 -13.34
N ARG A 214 -15.60 -19.34 -12.31
CA ARG A 214 -15.56 -18.87 -10.92
C ARG A 214 -14.14 -18.35 -10.61
N PRO A 215 -14.00 -17.14 -10.05
CA PRO A 215 -12.68 -16.58 -9.74
C PRO A 215 -11.91 -17.52 -8.80
N ARG A 216 -10.58 -17.52 -8.92
CA ARG A 216 -9.70 -18.30 -8.04
C ARG A 216 -9.94 -17.88 -6.60
N TYR A 217 -10.14 -18.87 -5.72
CA TYR A 217 -10.35 -18.59 -4.29
C TYR A 217 -9.02 -18.35 -3.56
N LEU A 218 -7.97 -19.09 -3.95
CA LEU A 218 -6.63 -18.96 -3.40
C LEU A 218 -5.75 -18.09 -4.31
N LYS A 219 -4.76 -17.42 -3.72
CA LYS A 219 -3.66 -16.83 -4.49
C LYS A 219 -2.88 -17.96 -5.16
N VAL A 220 -2.34 -17.73 -6.35
CA VAL A 220 -1.56 -18.73 -7.10
C VAL A 220 -0.38 -19.27 -6.26
N ILE A 221 0.26 -18.42 -5.46
CA ILE A 221 1.36 -18.81 -4.55
C ILE A 221 0.88 -19.78 -3.46
N ASP A 222 -0.35 -19.60 -2.95
CA ASP A 222 -0.94 -20.46 -1.93
C ASP A 222 -1.38 -21.80 -2.50
N GLU A 223 -1.71 -21.86 -3.80
CA GLU A 223 -2.02 -23.11 -4.46
C GLU A 223 -0.77 -23.98 -4.68
N LEU A 224 0.35 -23.37 -5.07
CA LEU A 224 1.66 -24.04 -5.07
C LEU A 224 2.00 -24.52 -3.66
N PHE A 225 1.87 -23.65 -2.67
CA PHE A 225 2.14 -23.96 -1.28
C PHE A 225 1.29 -25.14 -0.77
N LEU A 226 -0.03 -25.13 -1.01
CA LEU A 226 -0.93 -26.25 -0.69
C LEU A 226 -0.43 -27.56 -1.29
N THR A 227 -0.03 -27.52 -2.57
CA THR A 227 0.44 -28.68 -3.30
C THR A 227 1.72 -29.26 -2.68
N LEU A 228 2.70 -28.40 -2.38
CA LEU A 228 3.95 -28.84 -1.73
C LEU A 228 3.71 -29.36 -0.31
N VAL A 229 2.82 -28.72 0.46
CA VAL A 229 2.46 -29.18 1.81
C VAL A 229 1.82 -30.56 1.77
N HIS A 230 0.90 -30.79 0.83
CA HIS A 230 0.31 -32.09 0.62
C HIS A 230 1.37 -33.13 0.25
N SER A 231 2.23 -32.84 -0.72
CA SER A 231 3.31 -33.74 -1.16
C SER A 231 4.34 -34.04 -0.07
N ARG A 232 4.59 -33.09 0.85
CA ARG A 232 5.57 -33.25 1.92
C ARG A 232 5.06 -34.08 3.09
N HIS A 233 3.82 -33.84 3.51
CA HIS A 233 3.26 -34.40 4.75
C HIS A 233 2.20 -35.46 4.55
N ASP A 234 1.69 -35.65 3.33
CA ASP A 234 0.55 -36.53 3.04
C ASP A 234 -0.70 -36.18 3.89
N PHE A 235 -0.88 -34.90 4.20
CA PHE A 235 -2.08 -34.46 4.92
C PHE A 235 -3.33 -34.68 4.09
N THR A 236 -4.37 -35.27 4.71
CA THR A 236 -5.64 -35.49 4.02
C THR A 236 -6.19 -34.18 3.43
N LEU A 237 -6.85 -34.26 2.28
CA LEU A 237 -7.47 -33.09 1.64
C LEU A 237 -8.51 -32.40 2.54
N ARG A 238 -9.10 -33.14 3.50
CA ARG A 238 -10.00 -32.58 4.53
C ARG A 238 -9.25 -31.73 5.56
N HIS A 239 -8.03 -32.11 5.92
CA HIS A 239 -7.21 -31.31 6.82
C HIS A 239 -6.72 -30.05 6.12
N LEU A 240 -6.23 -30.18 4.87
CA LEU A 240 -5.83 -29.02 4.07
C LEU A 240 -7.01 -28.06 3.82
N SER A 241 -8.21 -28.58 3.58
CA SER A 241 -9.38 -27.73 3.37
C SER A 241 -9.73 -26.89 4.61
N PHE A 242 -9.53 -27.44 5.82
CA PHE A 242 -9.62 -26.70 7.07
C PHE A 242 -8.55 -25.60 7.20
N LEU A 243 -7.27 -25.93 6.95
CA LEU A 243 -6.15 -24.97 7.06
C LEU A 243 -6.27 -23.79 6.09
N PHE A 244 -6.61 -24.09 4.83
CA PHE A 244 -6.74 -23.09 3.75
C PHE A 244 -8.14 -22.46 3.66
N LYS A 245 -9.07 -22.87 4.54
CA LYS A 245 -10.47 -22.38 4.56
C LYS A 245 -11.18 -22.50 3.22
N ILE A 246 -10.99 -23.63 2.55
CA ILE A 246 -11.63 -23.96 1.28
C ILE A 246 -12.48 -25.22 1.43
N SER A 247 -13.28 -25.54 0.42
CA SER A 247 -13.95 -26.85 0.39
C SER A 247 -12.94 -27.96 0.08
N THR A 248 -13.16 -29.17 0.59
CA THR A 248 -12.34 -30.36 0.24
C THR A 248 -12.33 -30.62 -1.26
N ALA A 249 -13.43 -30.34 -1.96
CA ALA A 249 -13.50 -30.42 -3.42
C ALA A 249 -12.59 -29.38 -4.10
N THR A 250 -12.50 -28.16 -3.56
CA THR A 250 -11.56 -27.13 -4.05
C THR A 250 -10.12 -27.58 -3.83
N ALA A 251 -9.77 -28.06 -2.63
CA ALA A 251 -8.44 -28.57 -2.33
C ALA A 251 -8.02 -29.70 -3.28
N SER A 252 -8.93 -30.64 -3.54
CA SER A 252 -8.73 -31.73 -4.52
C SER A 252 -8.47 -31.21 -5.93
N ARG A 253 -9.28 -30.26 -6.42
CA ARG A 253 -9.08 -29.67 -7.75
C ARG A 253 -7.75 -28.93 -7.85
N VAL A 254 -7.41 -28.12 -6.85
CA VAL A 254 -6.13 -27.39 -6.78
C VAL A 254 -4.98 -28.38 -6.85
N PHE A 255 -4.93 -29.35 -5.93
CA PHE A 255 -3.85 -30.33 -5.86
C PHE A 255 -3.69 -31.10 -7.18
N LEU A 256 -4.78 -31.65 -7.74
CA LEU A 256 -4.72 -32.41 -8.99
C LEU A 256 -4.31 -31.55 -10.19
N THR A 257 -4.70 -30.28 -10.23
CA THR A 257 -4.30 -29.38 -11.31
C THR A 257 -2.80 -29.10 -11.20
N TRP A 258 -2.35 -28.72 -10.01
CA TRP A 258 -0.96 -28.34 -9.77
C TRP A 258 -0.01 -29.52 -9.87
N ILE A 259 -0.33 -30.71 -9.37
CA ILE A 259 0.57 -31.87 -9.48
C ILE A 259 0.80 -32.28 -10.95
N ASN A 260 -0.25 -32.20 -11.78
CA ASN A 260 -0.13 -32.46 -13.22
C ASN A 260 0.65 -31.34 -13.93
N PHE A 261 0.39 -30.09 -13.56
CA PHE A 261 1.14 -28.94 -14.07
C PHE A 261 2.64 -29.06 -13.75
N LEU A 262 2.98 -29.30 -12.48
CA LEU A 262 4.37 -29.51 -12.04
C LEU A 262 5.03 -30.69 -12.77
N TYR A 263 4.30 -31.78 -13.00
CA TYR A 263 4.80 -32.91 -13.78
C TYR A 263 5.18 -32.50 -15.21
N LEU A 264 4.36 -31.70 -15.89
CA LEU A 264 4.65 -31.21 -17.24
C LEU A 264 5.82 -30.23 -17.26
N GLU A 265 5.83 -29.28 -16.32
CA GLU A 265 6.85 -28.24 -16.24
C GLU A 265 8.23 -28.81 -15.89
N PHE A 266 8.31 -29.67 -14.87
CA PHE A 266 9.58 -30.30 -14.48
C PHE A 266 9.99 -31.42 -15.43
N GLY A 267 9.04 -32.11 -16.07
CA GLY A 267 9.32 -33.11 -17.09
C GLY A 267 9.95 -32.53 -18.35
N ALA A 268 9.76 -31.23 -18.62
CA ALA A 268 10.40 -30.53 -19.74
C ALA A 268 11.86 -30.12 -19.45
N ILE A 269 12.32 -30.20 -18.20
CA ILE A 269 13.68 -29.83 -17.83
C ILE A 269 14.62 -30.99 -18.19
N PRO A 270 15.61 -30.78 -19.09
CA PRO A 270 16.58 -31.82 -19.40
C PRO A 270 17.52 -32.01 -18.21
N ILE A 271 17.32 -33.10 -17.47
CA ILE A 271 18.15 -33.47 -16.32
C ILE A 271 19.39 -34.30 -16.71
N TRP A 272 19.46 -34.81 -17.95
CA TRP A 272 20.61 -35.55 -18.45
C TRP A 272 21.77 -34.60 -18.77
N GLN A 273 22.85 -34.70 -18.00
CA GLN A 273 24.00 -33.81 -18.12
C GLN A 273 24.93 -34.21 -19.29
N SER A 274 25.64 -33.22 -19.83
CA SER A 274 26.71 -33.45 -20.79
C SER A 274 27.89 -34.17 -20.13
N ARG A 275 28.71 -34.88 -20.93
CA ARG A 275 29.88 -35.58 -20.40
C ARG A 275 30.86 -34.64 -19.69
N ILE A 276 31.07 -33.45 -20.26
CA ILE A 276 31.98 -32.44 -19.71
C ILE A 276 31.52 -32.01 -18.31
N LEU A 277 30.26 -31.59 -18.18
CA LEU A 277 29.70 -31.15 -16.89
C LEU A 277 29.71 -32.27 -15.85
N ASN A 278 29.43 -33.51 -16.25
CA ASN A 278 29.47 -34.65 -15.36
C ASN A 278 30.89 -34.92 -14.82
N ASP A 279 31.91 -34.79 -15.66
CA ASP A 279 33.30 -35.03 -15.28
C ASP A 279 33.91 -33.89 -14.46
N GLU A 280 33.44 -32.65 -14.67
CA GLU A 280 33.79 -31.47 -13.85
C GLU A 280 33.18 -31.55 -12.46
N ALA A 281 31.92 -31.99 -12.34
CA ALA A 281 31.23 -32.14 -11.07
C ALA A 281 31.58 -33.43 -10.32
N MET A 282 32.37 -34.33 -10.93
CA MET A 282 32.74 -35.61 -10.33
C MET A 282 33.71 -35.41 -9.15
N PRO A 283 33.42 -35.94 -7.95
CA PRO A 283 34.34 -35.87 -6.83
C PRO A 283 35.68 -36.55 -7.14
N VAL A 284 36.80 -35.95 -6.71
CA VAL A 284 38.16 -36.42 -6.99
C VAL A 284 38.34 -37.90 -6.60
N ALA A 285 37.90 -38.27 -5.39
CA ALA A 285 37.99 -39.64 -4.89
C ALA A 285 37.19 -40.65 -5.74
N PHE A 286 36.11 -40.21 -6.40
CA PHE A 286 35.34 -41.05 -7.31
C PHE A 286 36.04 -41.18 -8.67
N LYS A 287 36.61 -40.07 -9.16
CA LYS A 287 37.35 -40.01 -10.43
C LYS A 287 38.55 -40.95 -10.45
N GLU A 288 39.30 -41.04 -9.34
CA GLU A 288 40.47 -41.92 -9.23
C GLU A 288 40.15 -43.40 -9.51
N LYS A 289 38.96 -43.88 -9.11
CA LYS A 289 38.56 -45.29 -9.26
C LYS A 289 37.60 -45.54 -10.42
N TYR A 290 36.78 -44.54 -10.77
CA TYR A 290 35.60 -44.71 -11.61
C TYR A 290 35.43 -43.58 -12.65
N PHE A 291 36.52 -43.00 -13.16
CA PHE A 291 36.52 -41.83 -14.08
C PHE A 291 35.62 -41.94 -15.33
N ASN A 292 35.35 -43.14 -15.83
CA ASN A 292 34.50 -43.35 -17.00
C ASN A 292 33.00 -43.50 -16.67
N THR A 293 32.62 -43.38 -15.39
CA THR A 293 31.24 -43.53 -14.96
C THR A 293 30.43 -42.29 -15.29
N ARG A 294 29.39 -42.45 -16.09
CA ARG A 294 28.45 -41.36 -16.41
C ARG A 294 27.21 -41.35 -15.52
N CYS A 295 26.70 -42.53 -15.19
CA CYS A 295 25.45 -42.69 -14.45
C CYS A 295 25.49 -43.97 -13.63
N ILE A 296 25.04 -43.87 -12.38
CA ILE A 296 24.82 -44.98 -11.46
C ILE A 296 23.33 -45.29 -11.47
N LEU A 297 22.96 -46.54 -11.74
CA LEU A 297 21.56 -46.96 -11.89
C LEU A 297 21.11 -47.76 -10.68
N ASP A 298 20.07 -47.29 -10.00
CA ASP A 298 19.46 -47.95 -8.85
C ASP A 298 17.95 -48.10 -9.01
N CYS A 299 17.39 -49.21 -8.49
CA CYS A 299 15.96 -49.44 -8.46
C CYS A 299 15.40 -48.99 -7.11
N THR A 300 14.63 -47.90 -7.11
CA THR A 300 14.01 -47.37 -5.89
C THR A 300 12.54 -47.81 -5.79
N GLU A 301 12.13 -48.25 -4.61
CA GLU A 301 10.74 -48.62 -4.31
C GLU A 301 10.07 -47.54 -3.46
N ILE A 302 9.02 -46.92 -4.01
CA ILE A 302 8.20 -45.93 -3.33
C ILE A 302 7.00 -46.65 -2.73
N LYS A 303 6.82 -46.54 -1.42
CA LYS A 303 5.64 -47.12 -0.74
C LYS A 303 4.37 -46.44 -1.23
N ILE A 304 3.33 -47.22 -1.46
CA ILE A 304 2.01 -46.72 -1.88
C ILE A 304 0.93 -47.27 -0.95
N ASN A 305 -0.20 -46.58 -0.88
CA ASN A 305 -1.38 -47.11 -0.22
C ASN A 305 -1.78 -48.45 -0.85
N LYS A 306 -2.25 -49.36 0.00
CA LYS A 306 -2.77 -50.66 -0.43
C LYS A 306 -3.88 -50.47 -1.48
N PRO A 307 -3.69 -50.96 -2.71
CA PRO A 307 -4.73 -50.90 -3.72
C PRO A 307 -5.99 -51.65 -3.26
N SER A 308 -7.18 -51.16 -3.64
CA SER A 308 -8.45 -51.83 -3.35
C SER A 308 -8.63 -53.12 -4.16
N SER A 309 -8.09 -53.17 -5.39
CA SER A 309 -8.09 -54.37 -6.22
C SER A 309 -7.04 -55.36 -5.73
N LEU A 310 -7.46 -56.60 -5.43
CA LEU A 310 -6.57 -57.69 -5.04
C LEU A 310 -5.49 -57.98 -6.09
N ARG A 311 -5.84 -57.86 -7.38
CA ARG A 311 -4.90 -58.04 -8.48
C ARG A 311 -3.80 -56.97 -8.43
N ALA A 312 -4.19 -55.70 -8.35
CA ALA A 312 -3.24 -54.60 -8.22
C ALA A 312 -2.44 -54.68 -6.91
N GLN A 313 -3.06 -55.15 -5.83
CA GLN A 313 -2.37 -55.37 -4.56
C GLN A 313 -1.27 -56.43 -4.69
N SER A 314 -1.55 -57.56 -5.35
CA SER A 314 -0.56 -58.61 -5.60
C SER A 314 0.58 -58.10 -6.49
N GLN A 315 0.25 -57.40 -7.59
CA GLN A 315 1.23 -56.83 -8.52
C GLN A 315 2.12 -55.77 -7.86
N CYS A 316 1.56 -54.90 -7.04
CA CYS A 316 2.34 -53.87 -6.36
C CYS A 316 3.03 -54.37 -5.08
N PHE A 317 2.87 -55.65 -4.68
CA PHE A 317 3.49 -56.12 -3.45
C PHE A 317 4.99 -56.34 -3.66
N SER A 318 5.81 -55.55 -2.96
CA SER A 318 7.24 -55.78 -2.89
C SER A 318 7.51 -56.77 -1.75
N SER A 319 8.02 -57.96 -2.09
CA SER A 319 8.46 -58.95 -1.10
C SER A 319 9.59 -58.43 -0.22
N TYR A 320 10.46 -57.57 -0.75
CA TYR A 320 11.60 -56.99 -0.03
C TYR A 320 11.16 -56.05 1.09
N LYS A 321 10.34 -55.04 0.78
CA LYS A 321 9.80 -54.07 1.76
C LYS A 321 8.57 -54.56 2.53
N LYS A 322 8.05 -55.75 2.21
CA LYS A 322 6.81 -56.34 2.77
C LYS A 322 5.63 -55.36 2.75
N THR A 323 5.50 -54.59 1.68
CA THR A 323 4.47 -53.56 1.54
C THR A 323 4.14 -53.33 0.06
N ASN A 324 3.02 -52.68 -0.21
CA ASN A 324 2.70 -52.24 -1.55
C ASN A 324 3.61 -51.08 -1.95
N ALA A 325 4.30 -51.24 -3.07
CA ALA A 325 5.24 -50.27 -3.58
C ALA A 325 5.08 -50.12 -5.10
N ALA A 326 5.51 -48.97 -5.60
CA ALA A 326 5.77 -48.74 -7.00
C ALA A 326 7.30 -48.67 -7.19
N LYS A 327 7.82 -49.37 -8.19
CA LYS A 327 9.26 -49.46 -8.43
C LYS A 327 9.65 -48.56 -9.60
N GLY A 328 10.68 -47.73 -9.41
CA GLY A 328 11.27 -46.89 -10.44
C GLY A 328 12.77 -47.14 -10.58
N LEU A 329 13.30 -46.90 -11.77
CA LEU A 329 14.74 -46.84 -12.03
C LEU A 329 15.18 -45.38 -11.92
N LEU A 330 16.14 -45.13 -11.03
CA LEU A 330 16.78 -43.84 -10.83
C LEU A 330 18.20 -43.88 -11.38
N GLY A 331 18.57 -42.89 -12.18
CA GLY A 331 19.93 -42.64 -12.60
C GLY A 331 20.50 -41.45 -11.85
N ILE A 332 21.66 -41.65 -11.24
CA ILE A 332 22.35 -40.65 -10.43
C ILE A 332 23.74 -40.41 -11.05
N ALA A 333 24.11 -39.16 -11.28
CA ALA A 333 25.47 -38.79 -11.65
C ALA A 333 26.45 -39.11 -10.51
N PRO A 334 27.74 -39.33 -10.78
CA PRO A 334 28.77 -39.45 -9.75
C PRO A 334 28.83 -38.30 -8.74
N SER A 335 28.37 -37.11 -9.13
CA SER A 335 28.21 -35.94 -8.25
C SER A 335 27.06 -36.07 -7.22
N GLY A 336 26.20 -37.07 -7.38
CA GLY A 336 24.99 -37.29 -6.56
C GLY A 336 23.72 -36.66 -7.13
N ALA A 337 23.80 -35.95 -8.26
CA ALA A 337 22.64 -35.33 -8.89
C ALA A 337 21.76 -36.37 -9.62
N PRO A 338 20.42 -36.31 -9.51
CA PRO A 338 19.53 -37.15 -10.32
C PRO A 338 19.61 -36.72 -11.79
N VAL A 339 19.91 -37.68 -12.67
CA VAL A 339 20.05 -37.44 -14.12
C VAL A 339 19.06 -38.22 -14.97
N PHE A 340 18.38 -39.22 -14.38
CA PHE A 340 17.34 -39.98 -15.05
C PHE A 340 16.30 -40.48 -14.05
N ILE A 341 15.03 -40.41 -14.42
CA ILE A 341 13.91 -40.92 -13.63
C ILE A 341 12.98 -41.68 -14.58
N SER A 342 12.77 -42.97 -14.33
CA SER A 342 11.82 -43.75 -15.13
C SER A 342 10.37 -43.51 -14.73
N LYS A 343 9.46 -44.02 -15.56
CA LYS A 343 8.10 -44.34 -15.11
C LYS A 343 8.14 -45.34 -13.96
N LEU A 344 7.10 -45.31 -13.14
CA LEU A 344 6.91 -46.30 -12.07
C LEU A 344 6.22 -47.55 -12.63
N TYR A 345 6.67 -48.70 -12.15
CA TYR A 345 6.17 -50.03 -12.47
C TYR A 345 5.69 -50.76 -11.20
N ASP A 346 5.03 -51.89 -11.40
CA ASP A 346 4.55 -52.77 -10.36
C ASP A 346 5.66 -53.13 -9.35
N GLY A 347 5.42 -53.01 -8.05
CA GLY A 347 6.42 -53.30 -7.01
C GLY A 347 6.97 -54.72 -7.03
N SER A 348 6.24 -55.69 -7.59
CA SER A 348 6.71 -57.07 -7.74
C SER A 348 7.71 -57.28 -8.88
N ILE A 349 7.90 -56.28 -9.77
CA ILE A 349 8.84 -56.40 -10.89
C ILE A 349 10.27 -56.59 -10.37
N SER A 350 11.02 -57.49 -11.00
CA SER A 350 12.42 -57.69 -10.68
C SER A 350 13.25 -56.50 -11.13
N ASP A 351 14.37 -56.21 -10.46
CA ASP A 351 15.23 -55.10 -10.84
C ASP A 351 15.83 -55.29 -12.23
N ARG A 352 16.10 -56.55 -12.61
CA ARG A 352 16.57 -56.91 -13.94
C ARG A 352 15.53 -56.57 -15.00
N ASP A 353 14.27 -56.90 -14.75
CA ASP A 353 13.20 -56.65 -15.72
C ASP A 353 12.81 -55.18 -15.76
N ASN A 354 12.83 -54.47 -14.64
CA ASN A 354 12.70 -53.01 -14.61
C ASN A 354 13.77 -52.34 -15.48
N LYS A 355 15.04 -52.76 -15.34
CA LYS A 355 16.13 -52.29 -16.19
C LYS A 355 15.89 -52.61 -17.66
N LYS A 356 15.39 -53.81 -18.01
CA LYS A 356 15.05 -54.15 -19.41
C LYS A 356 13.93 -53.30 -19.98
N GLN A 357 12.88 -53.01 -19.22
CA GLN A 357 11.78 -52.15 -19.68
C GLN A 357 12.27 -50.74 -19.99
N ASN A 358 13.24 -50.24 -19.21
CA ASN A 358 13.85 -48.93 -19.40
C ASN A 358 15.00 -48.90 -20.40
N LYS A 359 15.65 -50.03 -20.73
CA LYS A 359 16.74 -50.12 -21.72
C LYS A 359 16.33 -49.77 -23.16
N LYS A 360 15.03 -49.67 -23.45
CA LYS A 360 14.53 -49.11 -24.72
C LYS A 360 14.71 -47.59 -24.81
N VAL A 361 15.19 -46.95 -23.75
CA VAL A 361 15.59 -45.55 -23.70
C VAL A 361 17.11 -45.52 -23.89
N GLU A 362 17.56 -45.12 -25.08
CA GLU A 362 18.99 -44.95 -25.37
C GLU A 362 19.54 -43.79 -24.51
N PHE A 363 20.68 -44.01 -23.85
CA PHE A 363 21.35 -43.08 -22.92
C PHE A 363 22.59 -42.42 -23.54
#